data_AF-A0A7Z0PSC5-F1
#
_entry.id   AF-A0A7Z0PSC5-F1
#
_cell.length_a   1.000
_cell.length_b   1.000
_cell.length_c   1.000
_cell.angle_alpha   90.00
_cell.angle_beta   90.00
_cell.angle_gamma   90.00
#
_symmetry.space_group_name_H-M   'P 1'
#
loop_
_entity.id
_entity.type
_entity.pdbx_description
1 polymer ?
#
loop_
_entity_poly.entity_id
_entity_poly.type
_entity_poly.pdbx_seq_one_letter_code
_entity_poly.pdbx_strand_id
1 'polypeptide(L)'
;LRPAAGAAISRLREALAAVPGPLTLFSLQSNYLMGPPPATDALTAHPAVTEADDPVHDLRHLRVDPAALKGADDPVLDALDAYLDSVLPSQWLPGPSGLPALADLRLLLSEDFAALGEHLSADADRPAGWEQHPGRSVPHLVEECARAYGLGEDAAALHLMLLALPDPTDRNVKAWTGWKPARFKEAAAELAASGRVLRATRPRAGRSLFLPGAWLDRKPPRLPVEAQKTGLLPLAREHRSTSHLAAVPSVPLPTLFTRAWEGLAARRGRNGTRTHTP
;
A
#
# COMPACT_ATOMS: atom_id res chain seq x y z
N LEU A 1 -21.19 -6.04 -1.79
CA LEU A 1 -19.98 -5.55 -2.49
C LEU A 1 -18.70 -6.21 -1.99
N ARG A 2 -18.44 -6.28 -0.67
CA ARG A 2 -17.22 -6.88 -0.12
C ARG A 2 -17.04 -8.37 -0.51
N PRO A 3 -18.04 -9.26 -0.36
CA PRO A 3 -17.89 -10.64 -0.82
C PRO A 3 -17.64 -10.78 -2.33
N ALA A 4 -18.26 -9.93 -3.15
CA ALA A 4 -18.04 -9.91 -4.59
C ALA A 4 -16.61 -9.46 -4.95
N ALA A 5 -16.04 -8.51 -4.21
CA ALA A 5 -14.65 -8.09 -4.37
C ALA A 5 -13.69 -9.22 -3.95
N GLY A 6 -13.97 -9.90 -2.84
CA GLY A 6 -13.22 -11.09 -2.40
C GLY A 6 -13.21 -12.19 -3.47
N ALA A 7 -14.39 -12.56 -3.97
CA ALA A 7 -14.53 -13.53 -5.05
C ALA A 7 -13.87 -13.10 -6.38
N ALA A 8 -13.78 -11.80 -6.65
CA ALA A 8 -13.03 -11.29 -7.81
C ALA A 8 -11.52 -11.47 -7.63
N ILE A 9 -10.99 -11.22 -6.44
CA ILE A 9 -9.57 -11.45 -6.12
C ILE A 9 -9.22 -12.93 -6.33
N SER A 10 -10.02 -13.85 -5.79
CA SER A 10 -9.79 -15.30 -5.94
C SER A 10 -9.77 -15.71 -7.42
N ARG A 11 -10.77 -15.27 -8.20
CA ARG A 11 -10.83 -15.57 -9.66
C ARG A 11 -9.63 -15.01 -10.44
N LEU A 12 -9.17 -13.81 -10.13
CA LEU A 12 -8.00 -13.22 -10.79
C LEU A 12 -6.73 -14.01 -10.50
N ARG A 13 -6.57 -14.52 -9.28
CA ARG A 13 -5.43 -15.37 -8.90
C ARG A 13 -5.50 -16.76 -9.53
N GLU A 14 -6.68 -17.37 -9.56
CA GLU A 14 -6.91 -18.63 -10.29
C GLU A 14 -6.59 -18.46 -11.78
N ALA A 15 -7.02 -17.36 -12.39
CA ALA A 15 -6.68 -17.04 -13.77
C ALA A 15 -5.17 -16.86 -13.97
N LEU A 16 -4.49 -16.16 -13.06
CA LEU A 16 -3.03 -16.02 -13.11
C LEU A 16 -2.32 -17.39 -13.05
N ALA A 17 -2.77 -18.28 -12.17
CA ALA A 17 -2.20 -19.62 -12.02
C ALA A 17 -2.51 -20.54 -13.21
N ALA A 18 -3.64 -20.31 -13.89
CA ALA A 18 -4.08 -21.11 -15.04
C ALA A 18 -3.47 -20.66 -16.38
N VAL A 19 -2.96 -19.43 -16.49
CA VAL A 19 -2.32 -18.92 -17.70
C VAL A 19 -0.85 -19.35 -17.73
N PRO A 20 -0.45 -20.25 -18.64
CA PRO A 20 0.95 -20.64 -18.73
C PRO A 20 1.78 -19.57 -19.45
N GLY A 21 2.98 -19.31 -18.92
CA GLY A 21 4.02 -18.55 -19.59
C GLY A 21 3.97 -17.03 -19.39
N PRO A 22 4.79 -16.29 -20.14
CA PRO A 22 5.09 -14.90 -19.82
C PRO A 22 3.96 -13.94 -20.20
N LEU A 23 3.61 -13.05 -19.25
CA LEU A 23 2.62 -11.98 -19.40
C LEU A 23 3.31 -10.69 -19.85
N THR A 24 2.73 -9.99 -20.83
CA THR A 24 3.24 -8.65 -21.22
C THR A 24 2.92 -7.63 -20.14
N LEU A 25 3.93 -7.01 -19.55
CA LEU A 25 3.75 -5.93 -18.57
C LEU A 25 3.56 -4.58 -19.26
N PHE A 26 4.47 -4.25 -20.18
CA PHE A 26 4.43 -3.04 -20.98
C PHE A 26 5.23 -3.24 -22.26
N SER A 27 5.02 -2.33 -23.21
CA SER A 27 5.74 -2.31 -24.47
C SER A 27 6.66 -1.11 -24.53
N LEU A 28 7.76 -1.26 -25.24
CA LEU A 28 8.78 -0.26 -25.48
C LEU A 28 8.77 0.09 -26.96
N GLN A 29 8.99 1.36 -27.25
CA GLN A 29 9.05 1.87 -28.62
C GLN A 29 10.20 2.87 -28.75
N SER A 30 10.80 2.92 -29.93
CA SER A 30 11.75 3.98 -30.26
C SER A 30 11.01 5.29 -30.50
N ASN A 31 11.58 6.39 -30.05
CA ASN A 31 11.06 7.72 -30.36
C ASN A 31 11.97 8.37 -31.40
N TYR A 32 11.42 8.83 -32.52
CA TYR A 32 12.22 9.40 -33.61
C TYR A 32 13.02 10.66 -33.20
N LEU A 33 12.61 11.37 -32.14
CA LEU A 33 13.33 12.52 -31.59
C LEU A 33 14.27 12.16 -30.43
N MET A 34 13.88 11.19 -29.59
CA MET A 34 14.57 10.89 -28.33
C MET A 34 15.39 9.59 -28.38
N GLY A 35 15.38 8.88 -29.51
CA GLY A 35 16.08 7.62 -29.69
C GLY A 35 15.40 6.42 -29.01
N PRO A 36 16.09 5.27 -28.97
CA PRO A 36 15.59 4.05 -28.35
C PRO A 36 15.53 4.19 -26.82
N PRO A 37 14.68 3.40 -26.15
CA PRO A 37 14.69 3.31 -24.69
C PRO A 37 15.99 2.68 -24.17
N PRO A 38 16.30 2.84 -22.86
CA PRO A 38 17.47 2.21 -22.24
C PRO A 38 17.51 0.69 -22.45
N ALA A 39 18.72 0.13 -22.47
CA ALA A 39 18.92 -1.31 -22.61
C ALA A 39 18.29 -2.09 -21.44
N THR A 40 17.82 -3.30 -21.74
CA THR A 40 17.08 -4.19 -20.83
C THR A 40 17.89 -5.41 -20.41
N ASP A 41 19.15 -5.52 -20.81
CA ASP A 41 20.04 -6.67 -20.56
C ASP A 41 20.09 -7.08 -19.08
N ALA A 42 20.10 -6.09 -18.17
CA ALA A 42 20.10 -6.34 -16.74
C ALA A 42 18.79 -6.96 -16.23
N LEU A 43 17.66 -6.66 -16.89
CA LEU A 43 16.35 -7.23 -16.55
C LEU A 43 16.23 -8.64 -17.12
N THR A 44 16.59 -8.84 -18.39
CA THR A 44 16.49 -10.13 -19.11
C THR A 44 17.53 -11.15 -18.65
N ALA A 45 18.54 -10.74 -17.88
CA ALA A 45 19.39 -11.66 -17.13
C ALA A 45 18.62 -12.47 -16.07
N HIS A 46 17.46 -11.98 -15.61
CA HIS A 46 16.59 -12.72 -14.72
C HIS A 46 15.72 -13.71 -15.53
N PRO A 47 15.64 -15.00 -15.14
CA PRO A 47 14.95 -16.03 -15.94
C PRO A 47 13.45 -15.78 -16.12
N ALA A 48 12.84 -15.00 -15.21
CA ALA A 48 11.43 -14.63 -15.32
C ALA A 48 11.15 -13.53 -16.35
N VAL A 49 12.16 -12.81 -16.86
CA VAL A 49 11.95 -11.66 -17.74
C VAL A 49 12.40 -12.00 -19.15
N THR A 50 11.50 -11.80 -20.11
CA THR A 50 11.77 -12.04 -21.53
C THR A 50 11.34 -10.85 -22.35
N GLU A 51 12.00 -10.64 -23.49
CA GLU A 51 11.56 -9.70 -24.51
C GLU A 51 10.96 -10.42 -25.71
N ALA A 52 9.95 -9.81 -26.32
CA ALA A 52 9.38 -10.26 -27.58
C ALA A 52 9.23 -9.08 -28.54
N ASP A 53 9.85 -9.18 -29.71
CA ASP A 53 9.71 -8.19 -30.77
C ASP A 53 8.35 -8.29 -31.45
N ASP A 54 7.71 -7.15 -31.69
CA ASP A 54 6.52 -7.00 -32.53
C ASP A 54 6.88 -6.11 -33.74
N PRO A 55 7.30 -6.73 -34.86
CA PRO A 55 7.72 -6.01 -36.05
C PRO A 55 6.54 -5.35 -36.79
N VAL A 56 5.30 -5.73 -36.49
CA VAL A 56 4.11 -5.14 -37.13
C VAL A 56 3.89 -3.73 -36.61
N HIS A 57 4.11 -3.52 -35.31
CA HIS A 57 3.92 -2.24 -34.65
C HIS A 57 5.22 -1.53 -34.27
N ASP A 58 6.38 -2.11 -34.62
CA ASP A 58 7.72 -1.64 -34.22
C ASP A 58 7.84 -1.48 -32.69
N LEU A 59 7.32 -2.47 -31.96
CA LEU A 59 7.32 -2.51 -30.50
C LEU A 59 8.22 -3.63 -29.99
N ARG A 60 8.71 -3.46 -28.76
CA ARG A 60 9.34 -4.53 -27.97
C ARG A 60 8.54 -4.76 -26.70
N HIS A 61 8.00 -5.95 -26.52
CA HIS A 61 7.23 -6.30 -25.33
C HIS A 61 8.14 -6.81 -24.24
N LEU A 62 8.13 -6.14 -23.08
CA LEU A 62 8.76 -6.68 -21.89
C LEU A 62 7.73 -7.57 -21.17
N ARG A 63 8.07 -8.85 -21.04
CA ARG A 63 7.17 -9.87 -20.51
C ARG A 63 7.78 -10.51 -19.28
N VAL A 64 6.92 -10.93 -18.35
CA VAL A 64 7.31 -11.59 -17.11
C VAL A 64 6.55 -12.88 -16.96
N ASP A 65 7.26 -13.99 -16.74
CA ASP A 65 6.70 -15.28 -16.34
C ASP A 65 6.47 -15.29 -14.83
N PRO A 66 5.21 -15.26 -14.36
CA PRO A 66 4.89 -15.26 -12.94
C PRO A 66 5.40 -16.52 -12.22
N ALA A 67 5.47 -17.67 -12.91
CA ALA A 67 5.90 -18.94 -12.32
C ALA A 67 7.40 -18.99 -12.03
N ALA A 68 8.19 -18.13 -12.66
CA ALA A 68 9.63 -18.01 -12.45
C ALA A 68 10.01 -16.97 -11.38
N LEU A 69 9.03 -16.29 -10.78
CA LEU A 69 9.23 -15.34 -9.68
C LEU A 69 9.16 -16.03 -8.32
N LYS A 70 9.86 -15.48 -7.34
CA LYS A 70 9.78 -15.92 -5.93
C LYS A 70 8.55 -15.40 -5.18
N GLY A 71 7.80 -14.48 -5.78
CA GLY A 71 6.60 -13.86 -5.19
C GLY A 71 6.55 -12.35 -5.44
N ALA A 72 5.68 -11.66 -4.70
CA ALA A 72 5.44 -10.21 -4.85
C ALA A 72 6.64 -9.31 -4.48
N ASP A 73 7.58 -9.83 -3.69
CA ASP A 73 8.79 -9.13 -3.25
C ASP A 73 10.05 -9.58 -4.01
N ASP A 74 9.89 -10.24 -5.17
CA ASP A 74 11.03 -10.61 -6.00
C ASP A 74 11.80 -9.35 -6.44
N PRO A 75 13.13 -9.25 -6.21
CA PRO A 75 13.92 -8.07 -6.53
C PRO A 75 13.84 -7.63 -7.99
N VAL A 76 13.55 -8.54 -8.93
CA VAL A 76 13.38 -8.18 -10.34
C VAL A 76 12.20 -7.23 -10.54
N LEU A 77 11.17 -7.30 -9.69
CA LEU A 77 10.02 -6.40 -9.76
C LEU A 77 10.41 -4.97 -9.34
N ASP A 78 11.37 -4.80 -8.41
CA ASP A 78 11.92 -3.49 -8.04
C ASP A 78 12.79 -2.92 -9.17
N ALA A 79 13.57 -3.79 -9.84
CA ALA A 79 14.34 -3.41 -11.02
C ALA A 79 13.45 -2.97 -12.19
N LEU A 80 12.31 -3.66 -12.39
CA LEU A 80 11.30 -3.30 -13.38
C LEU A 80 10.64 -1.94 -13.08
N ASP A 81 10.38 -1.62 -11.81
CA ASP A 81 9.86 -0.31 -11.40
C ASP A 81 10.87 0.79 -11.72
N ALA A 82 12.13 0.59 -11.31
CA ALA A 82 13.21 1.54 -11.57
C ALA A 82 13.43 1.76 -13.08
N TYR A 83 13.37 0.69 -13.86
CA TYR A 83 13.46 0.78 -15.32
C TYR A 83 12.29 1.60 -15.89
N LEU A 84 11.05 1.28 -15.52
CA LEU A 84 9.86 1.99 -16.00
C LEU A 84 9.84 3.48 -15.62
N ASP A 85 10.41 3.83 -14.47
CA ASP A 85 10.61 5.22 -14.05
C ASP A 85 11.67 5.94 -14.88
N SER A 86 12.71 5.21 -15.35
CA SER A 86 13.79 5.75 -16.18
C SER A 86 13.37 6.01 -17.64
N VAL A 87 12.37 5.27 -18.15
CA VAL A 87 11.90 5.39 -19.53
C VAL A 87 11.07 6.66 -19.71
N LEU A 88 11.28 7.36 -20.83
CA LEU A 88 10.51 8.56 -21.16
C LEU A 88 9.05 8.20 -21.43
N PRO A 89 8.07 9.08 -21.11
CA PRO A 89 6.66 8.82 -21.35
C PRO A 89 6.30 8.45 -22.80
N SER A 90 7.11 8.89 -23.78
CA SER A 90 6.92 8.58 -25.21
C SER A 90 7.59 7.29 -25.68
N GLN A 91 8.38 6.64 -24.83
CA GLN A 91 9.14 5.43 -25.15
C GLN A 91 8.51 4.15 -24.59
N TRP A 92 7.40 4.26 -23.86
CA TRP A 92 6.69 3.11 -23.32
C TRP A 92 5.19 3.22 -23.63
N LEU A 93 4.53 2.06 -23.69
CA LEU A 93 3.09 1.92 -23.83
C LEU A 93 2.59 0.92 -22.78
N PRO A 94 1.44 1.19 -22.15
CA PRO A 94 0.82 0.21 -21.26
C PRO A 94 0.44 -1.06 -22.03
N GLY A 95 0.40 -2.20 -21.34
CA GLY A 95 -0.04 -3.46 -21.93
C GLY A 95 -1.44 -3.34 -22.57
N PRO A 96 -1.66 -3.91 -23.77
CA PRO A 96 -2.89 -3.73 -24.55
C PRO A 96 -4.13 -4.39 -23.94
N SER A 97 -3.96 -5.30 -22.97
CA SER A 97 -5.00 -6.17 -22.41
C SER A 97 -5.79 -5.59 -21.24
N GLY A 98 -5.38 -4.44 -20.69
CA GLY A 98 -6.06 -3.81 -19.57
C GLY A 98 -5.78 -4.38 -18.16
N LEU A 99 -5.00 -5.46 -18.00
CA LEU A 99 -4.29 -5.90 -16.75
C LEU A 99 -3.23 -6.99 -17.10
N PRO A 100 -2.18 -7.24 -16.28
CA PRO A 100 -1.69 -6.44 -15.15
C PRO A 100 -0.51 -5.53 -15.55
N ALA A 101 -0.59 -4.25 -15.16
CA ALA A 101 0.60 -3.45 -15.00
C ALA A 101 1.46 -4.03 -13.86
N LEU A 102 2.73 -3.64 -13.76
CA LEU A 102 3.67 -4.15 -12.76
C LEU A 102 3.13 -4.17 -11.31
N ALA A 103 2.34 -3.16 -10.91
CA ALA A 103 1.70 -3.09 -9.61
C ALA A 103 0.60 -4.16 -9.40
N ASP A 104 -0.15 -4.50 -10.45
CA ASP A 104 -1.22 -5.50 -10.39
C ASP A 104 -0.63 -6.91 -10.31
N LEU A 105 0.45 -7.19 -11.07
CA LEU A 105 1.17 -8.46 -10.97
C LEU A 105 1.67 -8.68 -9.55
N ARG A 106 2.28 -7.65 -8.93
CA ARG A 106 2.68 -7.68 -7.52
C ARG A 106 1.53 -8.02 -6.59
N LEU A 107 0.35 -7.41 -6.78
CA LEU A 107 -0.82 -7.71 -5.96
C LEU A 107 -1.26 -9.16 -6.12
N LEU A 108 -1.34 -9.66 -7.35
CA LEU A 108 -1.78 -11.03 -7.60
C LEU A 108 -0.81 -12.08 -7.05
N LEU A 109 0.49 -11.76 -6.97
CA LEU A 109 1.52 -12.60 -6.35
C LEU A 109 1.57 -12.48 -4.81
N SER A 110 0.85 -11.54 -4.21
CA SER A 110 0.97 -11.21 -2.79
C SER A 110 0.05 -12.06 -1.93
N GLU A 111 0.61 -12.77 -0.95
CA GLU A 111 -0.19 -13.53 0.03
C GLU A 111 -1.09 -12.62 0.88
N ASP A 112 -0.69 -11.37 1.09
CA ASP A 112 -1.55 -10.38 1.77
C ASP A 112 -2.82 -10.07 0.97
N PHE A 113 -2.69 -10.00 -0.35
CA PHE A 113 -3.83 -9.75 -1.23
C PHE A 113 -4.74 -10.96 -1.33
N ALA A 114 -4.20 -12.18 -1.31
CA ALA A 114 -4.99 -13.40 -1.12
C ALA A 114 -5.75 -13.37 0.21
N ALA A 115 -5.06 -13.09 1.31
CA ALA A 115 -5.69 -12.99 2.63
C ALA A 115 -6.77 -11.91 2.67
N LEU A 116 -6.60 -10.80 1.93
CA LEU A 116 -7.63 -9.78 1.75
C LEU A 116 -8.84 -10.34 1.01
N GLY A 117 -8.62 -11.12 -0.06
CA GLY A 117 -9.68 -11.81 -0.80
C GLY A 117 -10.53 -12.69 0.11
N GLU A 118 -9.89 -13.57 0.87
CA GLU A 118 -10.56 -14.47 1.82
C GLU A 118 -11.31 -13.72 2.92
N HIS A 119 -10.67 -12.70 3.49
CA HIS A 119 -11.28 -11.85 4.52
C HIS A 119 -12.53 -11.12 4.02
N LEU A 120 -12.51 -10.63 2.77
CA LEU A 120 -13.66 -9.95 2.16
C LEU A 120 -14.78 -10.94 1.79
N SER A 121 -14.44 -12.15 1.38
CA SER A 121 -15.39 -13.23 1.08
C SER A 121 -16.11 -13.72 2.34
N ALA A 122 -15.40 -13.83 3.46
CA ALA A 122 -15.96 -14.25 4.76
C ALA A 122 -16.89 -13.20 5.40
N ASP A 123 -16.97 -11.99 4.86
CA ASP A 123 -17.69 -10.85 5.43
C ASP A 123 -19.21 -10.87 5.19
N ALA A 124 -19.75 -11.96 4.61
CA ALA A 124 -21.16 -12.07 4.25
C ALA A 124 -22.11 -11.89 5.45
N ASP A 125 -21.72 -12.37 6.63
CA ASP A 125 -22.56 -12.36 7.84
C ASP A 125 -22.12 -11.32 8.89
N ARG A 126 -21.18 -10.43 8.56
CA ARG A 126 -20.64 -9.49 9.54
C ARG A 126 -21.59 -8.32 9.81
N PRO A 127 -21.76 -7.89 11.08
CA PRO A 127 -22.53 -6.70 11.40
C PRO A 127 -21.99 -5.45 10.69
N ALA A 128 -22.91 -4.67 10.11
CA ALA A 128 -22.59 -3.45 9.39
C ALA A 128 -21.70 -2.49 10.21
N GLY A 129 -20.69 -1.91 9.56
CA GLY A 129 -19.77 -0.96 10.15
C GLY A 129 -18.44 -0.91 9.41
N TRP A 130 -17.56 0.01 9.83
CA TRP A 130 -16.28 0.25 9.18
C TRP A 130 -15.16 -0.47 9.91
N GLU A 131 -14.43 -1.33 9.20
CA GLU A 131 -13.23 -1.98 9.75
C GLU A 131 -12.08 -1.01 10.02
N GLN A 132 -12.14 0.18 9.43
CA GLN A 132 -11.25 1.30 9.75
C GLN A 132 -11.38 1.75 11.20
N HIS A 133 -12.48 1.40 11.90
CA HIS A 133 -12.58 1.60 13.33
C HIS A 133 -11.95 0.39 14.07
N PRO A 134 -10.77 0.56 14.72
CA PRO A 134 -10.07 -0.55 15.39
C PRO A 134 -10.84 -1.14 16.57
N GLY A 135 -11.73 -0.40 17.23
CA GLY A 135 -12.63 -0.96 18.25
C GLY A 135 -13.60 -2.02 17.70
N ARG A 136 -13.79 -2.09 16.38
CA ARG A 136 -14.60 -3.13 15.72
C ARG A 136 -13.76 -4.22 15.07
N SER A 137 -12.60 -3.87 14.50
CA SER A 137 -11.76 -4.81 13.77
C SER A 137 -10.73 -5.52 14.65
N VAL A 138 -10.20 -4.83 15.66
CA VAL A 138 -9.14 -5.31 16.56
C VAL A 138 -9.29 -4.73 17.99
N PRO A 139 -10.41 -4.98 18.70
CA PRO A 139 -10.66 -4.37 20.02
C PRO A 139 -9.55 -4.67 21.04
N HIS A 140 -9.00 -5.89 21.04
CA HIS A 140 -7.88 -6.27 21.90
C HIS A 140 -6.64 -5.37 21.73
N LEU A 141 -6.39 -4.91 20.49
CA LEU A 141 -5.26 -4.04 20.17
C LEU A 141 -5.51 -2.60 20.63
N VAL A 142 -6.78 -2.16 20.65
CA VAL A 142 -7.16 -0.87 21.26
C VAL A 142 -6.86 -0.90 22.75
N GLU A 143 -7.25 -1.96 23.44
CA GLU A 143 -6.96 -2.13 24.87
C GLU A 143 -5.45 -2.19 25.15
N GLU A 144 -4.70 -2.90 24.31
CA GLU A 144 -3.23 -2.95 24.43
C GLU A 144 -2.59 -1.58 24.24
N CYS A 145 -3.00 -0.83 23.20
CA CYS A 145 -2.52 0.52 22.95
C CYS A 145 -2.89 1.48 24.09
N ALA A 146 -4.12 1.37 24.61
CA ALA A 146 -4.62 2.13 25.75
C ALA A 146 -3.73 1.90 26.99
N ARG A 147 -3.52 0.63 27.37
CA ARG A 147 -2.66 0.26 28.50
C ARG A 147 -1.22 0.72 28.30
N ALA A 148 -0.65 0.48 27.12
CA ALA A 148 0.75 0.80 26.85
C ALA A 148 1.04 2.30 26.97
N TYR A 149 0.08 3.17 26.58
CA TYR A 149 0.28 4.62 26.53
C TYR A 149 -0.45 5.39 27.62
N GLY A 150 -1.21 4.72 28.49
CA GLY A 150 -2.03 5.36 29.50
C GLY A 150 -3.13 6.23 28.87
N LEU A 151 -3.74 5.74 27.80
CA LEU A 151 -4.81 6.42 27.05
C LEU A 151 -6.16 5.76 27.33
N GLY A 152 -7.24 6.53 27.18
CA GLY A 152 -8.59 6.02 26.98
C GLY A 152 -8.72 5.33 25.62
N GLU A 153 -9.72 4.45 25.52
CA GLU A 153 -9.93 3.61 24.32
C GLU A 153 -10.13 4.43 23.05
N ASP A 154 -10.80 5.58 23.12
CA ASP A 154 -10.99 6.44 21.94
C ASP A 154 -9.68 7.06 21.47
N ALA A 155 -8.86 7.57 22.38
CA ALA A 155 -7.55 8.11 22.02
C ALA A 155 -6.61 7.02 21.47
N ALA A 156 -6.67 5.80 22.03
CA ALA A 156 -5.94 4.64 21.53
C ALA A 156 -6.43 4.20 20.14
N ALA A 157 -7.74 4.13 19.92
CA ALA A 157 -8.33 3.84 18.62
C ALA A 157 -7.92 4.89 17.57
N LEU A 158 -7.94 6.17 17.93
CA LEU A 158 -7.48 7.26 17.07
C LEU A 158 -5.99 7.12 16.74
N HIS A 159 -5.17 6.75 17.71
CA HIS A 159 -3.75 6.50 17.48
C HIS A 159 -3.51 5.37 16.47
N LEU A 160 -4.19 4.23 16.62
CA LEU A 160 -4.09 3.10 15.69
C LEU A 160 -4.54 3.48 14.27
N MET A 161 -5.63 4.25 14.13
CA MET A 161 -6.06 4.78 12.84
C MET A 161 -4.99 5.67 12.19
N LEU A 162 -4.38 6.57 12.96
CA LEU A 162 -3.27 7.39 12.48
C LEU A 162 -2.04 6.56 12.12
N LEU A 163 -1.77 5.47 12.85
CA LEU A 163 -0.62 4.57 12.64
C LEU A 163 -0.73 3.76 11.35
N ALA A 164 -1.89 3.19 11.07
CA ALA A 164 -2.06 2.21 10.01
C ALA A 164 -2.66 2.77 8.72
N LEU A 165 -3.69 3.63 8.82
CA LEU A 165 -4.53 3.94 7.66
C LEU A 165 -3.88 4.96 6.71
N PRO A 166 -4.11 4.85 5.39
CA PRO A 166 -3.56 5.78 4.40
C PRO A 166 -4.11 7.20 4.58
N ASP A 167 -5.41 7.34 4.80
CA ASP A 167 -6.15 8.60 4.77
C ASP A 167 -7.07 8.83 5.99
N PRO A 168 -6.59 8.73 7.25
CA PRO A 168 -7.39 8.99 8.42
C PRO A 168 -7.61 10.50 8.62
N THR A 169 -8.31 11.15 7.69
CA THR A 169 -8.78 12.54 7.82
C THR A 169 -9.77 12.63 8.97
N ASP A 170 -9.92 13.81 9.59
CA ASP A 170 -10.87 13.99 10.70
C ASP A 170 -12.30 13.66 10.25
N ARG A 171 -12.64 13.91 8.97
CA ARG A 171 -13.91 13.52 8.36
C ARG A 171 -14.06 12.00 8.30
N ASN A 172 -13.07 11.30 7.77
CA ASN A 172 -13.10 9.84 7.63
C ASN A 172 -13.18 9.16 8.99
N VAL A 173 -12.36 9.59 9.97
CA VAL A 173 -12.40 9.05 11.33
C VAL A 173 -13.79 9.17 11.95
N LYS A 174 -14.43 10.35 11.87
CA LYS A 174 -15.80 10.52 12.37
C LYS A 174 -16.81 9.65 11.64
N ALA A 175 -16.67 9.48 10.32
CA ALA A 175 -17.55 8.62 9.53
C ALA A 175 -17.40 7.13 9.92
N TRP A 176 -16.18 6.67 10.12
CA TRP A 176 -15.89 5.27 10.47
C TRP A 176 -16.32 4.90 11.88
N THR A 177 -16.09 5.81 12.83
CA THR A 177 -16.39 5.60 14.26
C THR A 177 -17.82 5.95 14.63
N GLY A 178 -18.50 6.81 13.86
CA GLY A 178 -19.78 7.40 14.24
C GLY A 178 -19.67 8.40 15.40
N TRP A 179 -18.46 8.83 15.78
CA TRP A 179 -18.29 9.77 16.88
C TRP A 179 -18.87 11.14 16.59
N LYS A 180 -19.61 11.67 17.56
CA LYS A 180 -20.01 13.07 17.57
C LYS A 180 -18.77 13.97 17.68
N PRO A 181 -18.82 15.22 17.18
CA PRO A 181 -17.68 16.13 17.20
C PRO A 181 -17.03 16.34 18.59
N ALA A 182 -17.83 16.35 19.67
CA ALA A 182 -17.34 16.51 21.04
C ALA A 182 -16.44 15.33 21.46
N ARG A 183 -16.92 14.09 21.29
CA ARG A 183 -16.16 12.86 21.59
C ARG A 183 -14.87 12.78 20.79
N PHE A 184 -14.91 13.10 19.49
CA PHE A 184 -13.70 13.17 18.67
C PHE A 184 -12.71 14.23 19.19
N LYS A 185 -13.20 15.41 19.61
CA LYS A 185 -12.36 16.48 20.15
C LYS A 185 -11.68 16.07 21.46
N GLU A 186 -12.40 15.37 22.34
CA GLU A 186 -11.85 14.83 23.59
C GLU A 186 -10.75 13.81 23.32
N ALA A 187 -11.02 12.80 22.50
CA ALA A 187 -10.03 11.79 22.10
C ALA A 187 -8.79 12.41 21.43
N ALA A 188 -8.98 13.39 20.56
CA ALA A 188 -7.90 14.11 19.91
C ALA A 188 -7.12 15.01 20.87
N ALA A 189 -7.76 15.57 21.90
CA ALA A 189 -7.10 16.38 22.93
C ALA A 189 -6.23 15.50 23.82
N GLU A 190 -6.77 14.37 24.30
CA GLU A 190 -6.05 13.38 25.09
C GLU A 190 -4.85 12.82 24.33
N LEU A 191 -5.07 12.37 23.08
CA LEU A 191 -3.98 11.82 22.26
C LEU A 191 -2.88 12.85 22.03
N ALA A 192 -3.21 14.12 21.82
CA ALA A 192 -2.21 15.18 21.69
C ALA A 192 -1.42 15.42 22.99
N ALA A 193 -2.07 15.34 24.15
CA ALA A 193 -1.42 15.51 25.45
C ALA A 193 -0.43 14.36 25.76
N SER A 194 -0.62 13.17 25.18
CA SER A 194 0.25 12.01 25.39
C SER A 194 1.67 12.13 24.82
N GLY A 195 1.94 13.14 23.98
CA GLY A 195 3.22 13.31 23.28
C GLY A 195 3.52 12.25 22.20
N ARG A 196 2.58 11.35 21.88
CA ARG A 196 2.74 10.33 20.82
C ARG A 196 2.49 10.86 19.41
N VAL A 197 1.85 12.01 19.31
CA VAL A 197 1.52 12.70 18.06
C VAL A 197 1.92 14.17 18.18
N LEU A 198 2.04 14.83 17.04
CA LEU A 198 2.31 16.26 16.92
C LEU A 198 1.08 16.96 16.35
N ARG A 199 0.79 18.16 16.85
CA ARG A 199 -0.16 19.08 16.20
C ARG A 199 0.58 19.85 15.11
N ALA A 200 0.07 19.78 13.90
CA ALA A 200 0.64 20.51 12.76
C ALA A 200 -0.45 20.79 11.72
N THR A 201 -0.11 21.62 10.73
CA THR A 201 -0.92 21.78 9.52
C THR A 201 -0.12 21.23 8.34
N ARG A 202 -0.67 20.24 7.65
CA ARG A 202 -0.10 19.68 6.42
C ARG A 202 -1.08 19.90 5.27
N PRO A 203 -0.65 20.49 4.14
CA PRO A 203 -1.53 20.69 2.99
C PRO A 203 -2.22 19.39 2.57
N ARG A 204 -3.53 19.44 2.31
CA ARG A 204 -4.36 18.30 1.86
C ARG A 204 -4.48 17.12 2.83
N ALA A 205 -3.93 17.19 4.05
CA ALA A 205 -4.01 16.07 5.00
C ALA A 205 -5.39 15.91 5.66
N GLY A 206 -6.19 16.99 5.73
CA GLY A 206 -7.55 16.94 6.28
C GLY A 206 -7.64 16.55 7.75
N ARG A 207 -6.55 16.72 8.52
CA ARG A 207 -6.45 16.42 9.95
C ARG A 207 -5.46 17.33 10.66
N SER A 208 -5.54 17.35 12.00
CA SER A 208 -4.68 18.18 12.86
C SER A 208 -3.62 17.42 13.66
N LEU A 209 -3.70 16.08 13.72
CA LEU A 209 -2.75 15.22 14.44
C LEU A 209 -1.94 14.37 13.47
N PHE A 210 -0.64 14.25 13.76
CA PHE A 210 0.31 13.54 12.92
C PHE A 210 1.27 12.73 13.76
N LEU A 211 1.72 11.59 13.24
CA LEU A 211 2.80 10.86 13.87
C LEU A 211 4.13 11.61 13.66
N PRO A 212 5.07 11.54 14.63
CA PRO A 212 6.42 12.01 14.41
C PRO A 212 7.07 11.29 13.23
N GLY A 213 7.74 12.03 12.34
CA GLY A 213 8.49 11.45 11.22
C GLY A 213 8.36 12.24 9.92
N ALA A 214 8.99 11.70 8.88
CA ALA A 214 8.97 12.28 7.54
C ALA A 214 7.57 12.21 6.91
N TRP A 215 7.28 13.23 6.10
CA TRP A 215 6.02 13.39 5.38
C TRP A 215 6.28 13.29 3.90
N LEU A 216 5.54 12.44 3.20
CA LEU A 216 5.65 12.27 1.75
C LEU A 216 4.55 13.06 1.06
N ASP A 217 4.93 14.18 0.46
CA ASP A 217 4.05 14.91 -0.43
C ASP A 217 3.86 14.12 -1.73
N ARG A 218 2.60 13.88 -2.10
CA ARG A 218 2.24 13.09 -3.30
C ARG A 218 1.48 13.96 -4.29
N LYS A 219 1.75 13.81 -5.58
CA LYS A 219 1.04 14.57 -6.63
C LYS A 219 -0.46 14.24 -6.61
N PRO A 220 -1.37 15.22 -6.73
CA PRO A 220 -2.81 14.97 -6.85
C PRO A 220 -3.12 13.93 -7.95
N PRO A 221 -4.16 13.08 -7.77
CA PRO A 221 -5.15 13.08 -6.68
C PRO A 221 -4.69 12.35 -5.40
N ARG A 222 -3.45 11.86 -5.36
CA ARG A 222 -2.94 11.09 -4.23
C ARG A 222 -2.76 11.98 -3.00
N LEU A 223 -3.38 11.58 -1.89
CA LEU A 223 -3.20 12.25 -0.60
C LEU A 223 -1.77 12.03 -0.10
N PRO A 224 -1.14 13.04 0.53
CA PRO A 224 0.13 12.86 1.21
C PRO A 224 0.01 11.88 2.37
N VAL A 225 1.09 11.16 2.68
CA VAL A 225 1.12 10.12 3.72
C VAL A 225 2.38 10.22 4.56
N GLU A 226 2.35 9.73 5.81
CA GLU A 226 3.57 9.55 6.59
C GLU A 226 4.51 8.53 5.93
N ALA A 227 5.80 8.87 5.80
CA ALA A 227 6.78 8.01 5.14
C ALA A 227 6.87 6.62 5.79
N GLN A 228 6.65 6.53 7.09
CA GLN A 228 6.69 5.25 7.81
C GLN A 228 5.60 4.26 7.39
N LYS A 229 4.54 4.72 6.69
CA LYS A 229 3.44 3.86 6.23
C LYS A 229 3.72 3.20 4.89
N THR A 230 4.73 3.62 4.13
CA THR A 230 5.02 3.04 2.80
C THR A 230 5.43 1.58 2.87
N GLY A 231 5.97 1.12 4.00
CA GLY A 231 6.24 -0.30 4.25
C GLY A 231 4.98 -1.14 4.46
N LEU A 232 3.88 -0.51 4.91
CA LEU A 232 2.57 -1.15 5.12
C LEU A 232 1.62 -0.97 3.93
N LEU A 233 1.92 0.02 3.08
CA LEU A 233 1.13 0.43 1.92
C LEU A 233 2.04 0.40 0.68
N PRO A 234 2.37 -0.77 0.14
CA PRO A 234 3.31 -0.88 -0.98
C PRO A 234 2.86 -0.06 -2.20
N LEU A 235 1.55 0.00 -2.47
CA LEU A 235 0.97 0.82 -3.55
C LEU A 235 1.05 2.34 -3.30
N ALA A 236 1.42 2.77 -2.09
CA ALA A 236 1.62 4.18 -1.80
C ALA A 236 3.00 4.70 -2.25
N ARG A 237 3.95 3.80 -2.57
CA ARG A 237 5.27 4.15 -3.11
C ARG A 237 5.13 4.93 -4.42
N GLU A 238 6.08 5.81 -4.70
CA GLU A 238 6.06 6.64 -5.90
C GLU A 238 6.83 5.97 -7.03
N HIS A 239 6.11 5.16 -7.80
CA HIS A 239 6.56 4.62 -9.08
C HIS A 239 5.52 4.95 -10.15
N ARG A 240 5.92 4.92 -11.42
CA ARG A 240 4.99 5.05 -12.55
C ARG A 240 3.91 3.97 -12.50
N SER A 241 4.30 2.74 -12.16
CA SER A 241 3.40 1.57 -12.03
C SER A 241 2.29 1.75 -10.99
N THR A 242 2.53 2.51 -9.93
CA THR A 242 1.57 2.78 -8.84
C THR A 242 0.93 4.17 -8.95
N SER A 243 1.31 4.96 -9.97
CA SER A 243 1.02 6.39 -10.02
C SER A 243 -0.47 6.75 -10.16
N HIS A 244 -1.27 5.82 -10.69
CA HIS A 244 -2.71 5.96 -10.88
C HIS A 244 -3.54 5.39 -9.72
N LEU A 245 -2.89 4.71 -8.76
CA LEU A 245 -3.57 4.03 -7.67
C LEU A 245 -3.73 4.96 -6.46
N ALA A 246 -4.93 4.94 -5.87
CA ALA A 246 -5.11 5.46 -4.54
C ALA A 246 -4.26 4.63 -3.55
N ALA A 247 -3.82 5.24 -2.46
CA ALA A 247 -3.20 4.48 -1.38
C ALA A 247 -4.31 3.66 -0.69
N VAL A 248 -4.43 2.40 -1.06
CA VAL A 248 -5.42 1.46 -0.53
C VAL A 248 -4.66 0.30 0.12
N PRO A 249 -5.04 -0.14 1.33
CA PRO A 249 -4.48 -1.34 1.92
C PRO A 249 -4.76 -2.57 1.05
N SER A 250 -3.71 -3.32 0.74
CA SER A 250 -3.77 -4.59 -0.01
C SER A 250 -3.80 -5.81 0.91
N VAL A 251 -4.14 -5.61 2.18
CA VAL A 251 -4.14 -6.61 3.26
C VAL A 251 -5.38 -6.35 4.14
N PRO A 252 -5.94 -7.35 4.84
CA PRO A 252 -7.03 -7.11 5.79
C PRO A 252 -6.68 -6.00 6.79
N LEU A 253 -7.63 -5.09 7.06
CA LEU A 253 -7.40 -4.00 8.01
C LEU A 253 -7.02 -4.48 9.44
N PRO A 254 -7.59 -5.57 9.98
CA PRO A 254 -7.10 -6.13 11.25
C PRO A 254 -5.59 -6.42 11.22
N THR A 255 -5.14 -7.13 10.18
CA THR A 255 -3.72 -7.46 9.97
C THR A 255 -2.86 -6.21 9.80
N LEU A 256 -3.37 -5.20 9.07
CA LEU A 256 -2.68 -3.92 8.90
C LEU A 256 -2.44 -3.23 10.26
N PHE A 257 -3.47 -3.18 11.13
CA PHE A 257 -3.36 -2.57 12.45
C PHE A 257 -2.32 -3.30 13.32
N THR A 258 -2.36 -4.63 13.35
CA THR A 258 -1.42 -5.45 14.11
C THR A 258 0.03 -5.19 13.66
N ARG A 259 0.31 -5.26 12.35
CA ARG A 259 1.65 -5.00 11.80
C ARG A 259 2.13 -3.58 12.08
N ALA A 260 1.24 -2.61 12.00
CA ALA A 260 1.58 -1.22 12.27
C ALA A 260 1.99 -1.02 13.75
N TRP A 261 1.26 -1.65 14.67
CA TRP A 261 1.56 -1.63 16.10
C TRP A 261 2.86 -2.35 16.45
N GLU A 262 3.06 -3.57 15.94
CA GLU A 262 4.28 -4.36 16.15
C GLU A 262 5.52 -3.65 15.59
N GLY A 263 5.41 -3.08 14.38
CA GLY A 263 6.48 -2.31 13.77
C GLY A 263 6.90 -1.09 14.59
N LEU A 264 5.93 -0.45 15.28
CA LEU A 264 6.19 0.63 16.23
C LEU A 264 6.86 0.11 17.51
N ALA A 265 6.41 -1.00 18.07
CA ALA A 265 7.00 -1.64 19.25
C ALA A 265 8.46 -2.05 19.02
N ALA A 266 8.77 -2.63 17.86
CA ALA A 266 10.15 -2.98 17.48
C ALA A 266 11.06 -1.75 17.39
N ARG A 267 10.55 -0.60 16.91
CA ARG A 267 11.31 0.67 16.89
C ARG A 267 11.53 1.24 18.29
N ARG A 268 10.57 1.06 19.20
CA ARG A 268 10.69 1.45 20.62
C ARG A 268 11.78 0.68 21.34
N GLY A 269 11.84 -0.65 21.11
CA GLY A 269 12.91 -1.49 21.65
C GLY A 269 14.31 -1.05 21.18
N ARG A 270 14.46 -0.72 19.89
CA ARG A 270 15.74 -0.25 19.32
C ARG A 270 16.17 1.14 19.83
N ASN A 271 15.23 2.04 20.09
CA ASN A 271 15.54 3.35 20.66
C ASN A 271 15.81 3.28 22.18
N GLY A 272 15.21 2.33 22.89
CA GLY A 272 15.47 2.07 24.31
C GLY A 272 16.86 1.49 24.60
N THR A 273 17.49 0.84 23.61
CA THR A 273 18.87 0.33 23.69
C THR A 273 19.95 1.35 23.30
N ARG A 274 19.59 2.57 22.89
CA ARG A 274 20.52 3.68 22.59
C ARG A 274 20.56 4.70 23.72
N THR A 275 20.64 4.26 24.97
CA THR A 275 20.90 5.12 26.12
C THR A 275 22.37 5.01 26.53
N HIS A 276 23.10 6.10 26.28
CA HIS A 276 24.33 6.56 26.92
C HIS A 276 25.38 5.52 27.36
N THR A 277 26.47 5.44 26.60
CA THR A 277 27.80 5.33 27.22
C THR A 277 28.32 6.76 27.39
N PRO A 278 28.78 7.16 28.60
CA PRO A 278 29.29 8.50 28.87
C PRO A 278 30.55 8.83 28.07
#